data_AF-A0A9X3ZL22-F1
#
_entry.id   AF-A0A9X3ZL22-F1
#
_cell.length_a   1.000
_cell.length_b   1.000
_cell.length_c   1.000
_cell.angle_alpha   90.00
_cell.angle_beta   90.00
_cell.angle_gamma   90.00
#
_symmetry.space_group_name_H-M   'P 1'
#
loop_
_entity.id
_entity.type
_entity.pdbx_description
1 polymer ?
#
loop_
_entity_poly.entity_id
_entity_poly.type
_entity_poly.pdbx_seq_one_letter_code
_entity_poly.pdbx_strand_id
1 'polypeptide(L)'
;MSKFDLARALAGEPVRLRNGCKAFVLHRLSSEEIYILDDTFCPPYELVGYRLADDGQFEGTHCWTLNGQSYGEKSGDIEECFEIVGMWDVYNTVRVELPKPLDDVELNQRVYFITAKGICSQVYQETESDLLMLEDARFFATREDAQAWEDLAKRVRDM
;
A
#
# COMPACT_ATOMS: atom_id res chain seq x y z
N MET A 1 -5.39 6.41 -10.43
CA MET A 1 -6.39 5.84 -9.49
C MET A 1 -7.78 6.04 -10.05
N SER A 2 -8.62 5.01 -10.01
CA SER A 2 -10.03 5.12 -10.41
C SER A 2 -10.80 5.98 -9.40
N LYS A 3 -11.65 6.90 -9.88
CA LYS A 3 -12.50 7.75 -9.00
C LYS A 3 -13.51 6.89 -8.25
N PHE A 4 -13.99 7.35 -7.08
CA PHE A 4 -15.03 6.66 -6.34
C PHE A 4 -16.32 6.61 -7.17
N ASP A 5 -16.91 5.42 -7.27
CA ASP A 5 -18.15 5.14 -7.97
C ASP A 5 -19.11 4.44 -7.00
N LEU A 6 -20.13 5.18 -6.57
CA LEU A 6 -21.11 4.71 -5.58
C LEU A 6 -21.91 3.51 -6.08
N ALA A 7 -22.29 3.48 -7.37
CA ALA A 7 -23.09 2.41 -7.92
C ALA A 7 -22.30 1.10 -7.95
N ARG A 8 -21.03 1.16 -8.35
CA ARG A 8 -20.13 0.01 -8.33
C ARG A 8 -19.84 -0.48 -6.91
N ALA A 9 -19.61 0.44 -5.97
CA ALA A 9 -19.39 0.10 -4.57
C ALA A 9 -20.60 -0.63 -3.97
N LEU A 10 -21.81 -0.14 -4.21
CA LEU A 10 -23.06 -0.79 -3.77
C LEU A 10 -23.34 -2.11 -4.51
N ALA A 11 -22.79 -2.30 -5.71
CA ALA A 11 -22.80 -3.59 -6.41
C ALA A 11 -21.81 -4.62 -5.81
N GLY A 12 -21.07 -4.24 -4.75
CA GLY A 12 -20.13 -5.12 -4.04
C GLY A 12 -18.70 -5.02 -4.54
N GLU A 13 -18.37 -4.11 -5.46
CA GLU A 13 -16.98 -3.86 -5.82
C GLU A 13 -16.23 -3.17 -4.68
N PRO A 14 -14.98 -3.59 -4.40
CA PRO A 14 -14.22 -2.99 -3.32
C PRO A 14 -13.84 -1.53 -3.61
N VAL A 15 -13.64 -0.76 -2.53
CA VAL A 15 -13.18 0.63 -2.56
C VAL A 15 -11.83 0.76 -1.86
N ARG A 16 -11.11 1.84 -2.17
CA ARG A 16 -9.82 2.18 -1.55
C ARG A 16 -9.99 3.37 -0.60
N LEU A 17 -9.53 3.19 0.63
CA LEU A 17 -9.51 4.26 1.64
C LEU A 17 -8.24 5.11 1.49
N ARG A 18 -8.26 6.35 2.03
CA ARG A 18 -7.13 7.29 1.94
C ARG A 18 -5.85 6.73 2.54
N ASN A 19 -5.95 5.99 3.65
CA ASN A 19 -4.84 5.30 4.29
C ASN A 19 -4.29 4.10 3.48
N GLY A 20 -4.93 3.73 2.36
CA GLY A 20 -4.51 2.63 1.49
C GLY A 20 -5.27 1.33 1.70
N CYS A 21 -6.07 1.20 2.77
CA CYS A 21 -6.80 -0.03 3.08
C CYS A 21 -7.91 -0.32 2.06
N LYS A 22 -8.23 -1.61 1.94
CA LYS A 22 -9.36 -2.11 1.16
C LYS A 22 -10.62 -2.09 2.01
N ALA A 23 -11.73 -1.63 1.44
CA ALA A 23 -13.02 -1.65 2.11
C ALA A 23 -14.14 -2.07 1.16
N PHE A 24 -15.30 -2.38 1.73
CA PHE A 24 -16.51 -2.74 1.00
C PHE A 24 -17.70 -1.97 1.56
N VAL A 25 -18.48 -1.37 0.68
CA VAL A 25 -19.78 -0.79 1.02
C VAL A 25 -20.82 -1.91 0.94
N LEU A 26 -21.53 -2.15 2.05
CA LEU A 26 -22.53 -3.21 2.15
C LEU A 26 -23.93 -2.71 1.85
N HIS A 27 -24.26 -1.53 2.38
CA HIS A 27 -25.61 -1.01 2.31
C HIS A 27 -25.63 0.52 2.33
N ARG A 28 -26.69 1.06 1.73
CA ARG A 28 -27.07 2.46 1.87
C ARG A 28 -28.32 2.53 2.71
N LEU A 29 -28.22 3.15 3.88
CA LEU A 29 -29.33 3.45 4.76
C LEU A 29 -30.26 4.50 4.12
N SER A 30 -31.55 4.31 4.28
CA SER A 30 -32.58 5.29 4.00
C SER A 30 -32.63 6.35 5.11
N SER A 31 -33.25 7.50 4.81
CA SER A 31 -33.48 8.55 5.80
C SER A 31 -34.33 8.10 6.99
N GLU A 32 -35.14 7.05 6.83
CA GLU A 32 -35.97 6.49 7.92
C GLU A 32 -35.15 5.61 8.88
N GLU A 33 -34.06 5.01 8.37
CA GLU A 33 -33.14 4.17 9.16
C GLU A 33 -32.10 5.01 9.90
N ILE A 34 -31.84 6.23 9.44
CA ILE A 34 -30.86 7.15 10.04
C ILE A 34 -31.56 7.98 11.13
N TYR A 35 -31.31 7.62 12.38
CA TYR A 35 -31.74 8.42 13.51
C TYR A 35 -30.73 9.55 13.79
N ILE A 36 -31.08 10.77 13.39
CA ILE A 36 -30.27 11.96 13.67
C ILE A 36 -30.57 12.42 15.10
N LEU A 37 -29.62 12.18 16.01
CA LEU A 37 -29.73 12.59 17.43
C LEU A 37 -29.71 14.12 17.60
N ASP A 38 -29.06 14.84 16.68
CA ASP A 38 -28.95 16.30 16.69
C ASP A 38 -28.75 16.80 15.24
N ASP A 39 -29.71 17.60 14.74
CA ASP A 39 -29.74 18.17 13.38
C ASP A 39 -28.52 19.05 13.04
N THR A 40 -27.65 19.33 14.01
CA THR A 40 -26.56 20.29 13.86
C THR A 40 -25.15 19.71 13.71
N PHE A 41 -24.91 18.41 13.87
CA PHE A 41 -23.53 17.94 14.08
C PHE A 41 -23.00 16.81 13.21
N CYS A 42 -23.81 16.07 12.46
CA CYS A 42 -23.30 14.97 11.63
C CYS A 42 -23.99 14.95 10.27
N PRO A 43 -23.23 14.87 9.15
CA PRO A 43 -23.84 14.47 7.89
C PRO A 43 -24.46 13.08 8.08
N PRO A 44 -25.57 12.77 7.39
CA PRO A 44 -26.10 11.41 7.44
C PRO A 44 -25.01 10.52 6.84
N TYR A 45 -24.39 9.66 7.64
CA TYR A 45 -23.38 8.71 7.14
C TYR A 45 -24.14 7.53 6.54
N GLU A 46 -24.67 7.72 5.33
CA GLU A 46 -25.68 6.81 4.78
C GLU A 46 -25.09 5.48 4.33
N LEU A 47 -23.79 5.41 4.08
CA LEU A 47 -23.12 4.20 3.64
C LEU A 47 -22.58 3.46 4.84
N VAL A 48 -22.90 2.17 4.95
CA VAL A 48 -22.34 1.27 5.97
C VAL A 48 -21.58 0.16 5.28
N GLY A 49 -20.43 -0.20 5.84
CA GLY A 49 -19.60 -1.27 5.33
C GLY A 49 -18.52 -1.69 6.32
N TYR A 50 -17.46 -2.28 5.78
CA TYR A 50 -16.32 -2.75 6.58
C TYR A 50 -15.00 -2.53 5.85
N ARG A 51 -13.92 -2.49 6.63
CA ARG A 51 -12.54 -2.41 6.14
C ARG A 51 -11.76 -3.69 6.45
N LEU A 52 -10.76 -3.92 5.63
CA LEU A 52 -9.80 -5.00 5.78
C LEU A 52 -8.43 -4.43 6.14
N ALA A 53 -7.72 -5.14 7.02
CA ALA A 53 -6.29 -4.94 7.25
C ALA A 53 -5.48 -5.36 6.02
N ASP A 54 -4.18 -5.03 6.02
CA ASP A 54 -3.27 -5.32 4.90
C ASP A 54 -3.13 -6.81 4.58
N ASP A 55 -3.31 -7.68 5.57
CA ASP A 55 -3.31 -9.14 5.41
C ASP A 55 -4.66 -9.71 4.93
N GLY A 56 -5.65 -8.84 4.71
CA GLY A 56 -7.00 -9.19 4.27
C GLY A 56 -7.95 -9.60 5.39
N GLN A 57 -7.54 -9.53 6.67
CA GLN A 57 -8.44 -9.79 7.79
C GLN A 57 -9.44 -8.66 8.02
N PHE A 58 -10.60 -8.99 8.57
CA PHE A 58 -11.61 -8.01 8.96
C PHE A 58 -11.07 -7.14 10.09
N GLU A 59 -11.12 -5.81 9.90
CA GLU A 59 -10.57 -4.86 10.87
C GLU A 59 -11.66 -4.01 11.54
N GLY A 60 -12.84 -3.87 10.93
CA GLY A 60 -13.97 -3.20 11.57
C GLY A 60 -15.05 -2.71 10.62
N THR A 61 -16.19 -2.36 11.19
CA THR A 61 -17.28 -1.68 10.48
C THR A 61 -17.00 -0.18 10.41
N HIS A 62 -17.46 0.46 9.33
CA HIS A 62 -17.32 1.89 9.16
C HIS A 62 -18.50 2.48 8.42
N CYS A 63 -18.72 3.78 8.61
CA CYS A 63 -19.75 4.54 7.92
C CYS A 63 -19.15 5.69 7.12
N TRP A 64 -19.78 5.99 5.99
CA TRP A 64 -19.37 7.06 5.09
C TRP A 64 -20.57 7.85 4.59
N THR A 65 -20.36 9.09 4.20
CA THR A 65 -21.33 9.84 3.40
C THR A 65 -21.45 9.25 1.99
N LEU A 66 -22.48 9.63 1.23
CA LEU A 66 -22.59 9.25 -0.19
C LEU A 66 -21.38 9.62 -1.06
N ASN A 67 -20.56 10.58 -0.63
CA ASN A 67 -19.33 11.00 -1.31
C ASN A 67 -18.07 10.32 -0.75
N GLY A 68 -18.23 9.37 0.17
CA GLY A 68 -17.12 8.60 0.72
C GLY A 68 -16.39 9.26 1.89
N GLN A 69 -16.92 10.33 2.49
CA GLN A 69 -16.28 10.95 3.67
C GLN A 69 -16.56 10.10 4.91
N SER A 70 -15.52 9.78 5.68
CA SER A 70 -15.65 9.06 6.95
C SER A 70 -16.06 10.00 8.08
N TYR A 71 -16.64 9.43 9.14
CA TYR A 71 -16.77 10.14 10.41
C TYR A 71 -15.38 10.27 11.04
N GLY A 72 -14.90 11.49 11.18
CA GLY A 72 -13.62 11.77 11.82
C GLY A 72 -13.79 11.78 13.34
N GLU A 73 -13.61 10.63 13.99
CA GLU A 73 -13.27 10.67 15.41
C GLU A 73 -11.80 11.08 15.53
N LYS A 74 -11.55 12.29 16.04
CA LYS A 74 -10.20 12.69 16.48
C LYS A 74 -9.86 11.89 17.74
N SER A 75 -9.44 10.64 17.58
CA SER A 75 -8.93 9.82 18.68
C SER A 75 -7.40 9.95 18.73
N GLY A 76 -6.90 10.99 19.40
CA GLY A 76 -5.46 11.19 19.65
C GLY A 76 -4.68 11.87 18.52
N ASP A 77 -3.35 11.68 18.52
CA ASP A 77 -2.38 12.37 17.64
C ASP A 77 -2.34 11.84 16.19
N ILE A 78 -3.18 10.86 15.85
CA ILE A 78 -3.25 10.25 14.51
C ILE A 78 -4.64 10.52 13.94
N GLU A 79 -4.69 11.33 12.89
CA GLU A 79 -5.91 11.53 12.11
C GLU A 79 -6.13 10.26 11.28
N GLU A 80 -6.95 9.33 11.76
CA GLU A 80 -7.29 8.11 11.02
C GLU A 80 -8.14 8.48 9.79
N CYS A 81 -7.47 8.64 8.64
CA CYS A 81 -8.12 9.03 7.39
C CYS A 81 -8.73 7.83 6.67
N PHE A 82 -9.98 7.50 7.00
CA PHE A 82 -10.73 6.41 6.36
C PHE A 82 -11.66 6.87 5.23
N GLU A 83 -11.45 8.06 4.63
CA GLU A 83 -12.29 8.46 3.51
C GLU A 83 -12.06 7.54 2.31
N ILE A 84 -13.14 7.21 1.59
CA ILE A 84 -13.06 6.54 0.31
C ILE A 84 -12.50 7.53 -0.72
N VAL A 85 -11.35 7.19 -1.31
CA VAL A 85 -10.67 8.04 -2.30
C VAL A 85 -10.77 7.49 -3.72
N GLY A 86 -11.31 6.28 -3.89
CA GLY A 86 -11.43 5.65 -5.20
C GLY A 86 -12.02 4.25 -5.14
N MET A 87 -12.29 3.67 -6.31
CA MET A 87 -12.53 2.23 -6.40
C MET A 87 -11.23 1.46 -6.15
N TRP A 88 -11.34 0.27 -5.56
CA TRP A 88 -10.22 -0.63 -5.40
C TRP A 88 -9.85 -1.21 -6.76
N ASP A 89 -8.82 -0.62 -7.35
CA ASP A 89 -8.24 -1.13 -8.56
C ASP A 89 -7.29 -2.29 -8.19
N VAL A 90 -7.48 -3.45 -8.83
CA VAL A 90 -6.62 -4.64 -8.60
C VAL A 90 -5.15 -4.34 -8.95
N TYR A 91 -4.89 -3.25 -9.66
CA TYR A 91 -3.60 -2.93 -10.26
C TYR A 91 -2.55 -2.22 -9.41
N ASN A 92 -2.75 -1.99 -8.10
CA ASN A 92 -1.71 -1.33 -7.30
C ASN A 92 -0.82 -2.28 -6.47
N THR A 93 -1.00 -3.59 -6.57
CA THR A 93 -0.09 -4.56 -5.99
C THR A 93 0.44 -5.47 -7.09
N VAL A 94 1.62 -5.14 -7.61
CA VAL A 94 2.33 -6.07 -8.49
C VAL A 94 3.11 -7.02 -7.61
N ARG A 95 2.69 -8.30 -7.58
CA ARG A 95 3.55 -9.36 -7.05
C ARG A 95 4.66 -9.62 -8.06
N VAL A 96 5.89 -9.30 -7.68
CA VAL A 96 7.10 -9.60 -8.44
C VAL A 96 7.92 -10.62 -7.66
N GLU A 97 8.44 -11.60 -8.37
CA GLU A 97 9.47 -12.48 -7.83
C GLU A 97 10.81 -11.81 -8.13
N LEU A 98 11.51 -11.43 -7.07
CA LEU A 98 12.84 -10.84 -7.17
C LEU A 98 13.88 -11.86 -6.69
N PRO A 99 15.06 -11.85 -7.31
CA PRO A 99 16.18 -12.64 -6.81
C PRO A 99 16.57 -12.13 -5.43
N LYS A 100 16.85 -13.07 -4.54
CA LYS A 100 17.25 -12.77 -3.18
C LYS A 100 18.65 -12.12 -3.19
N PRO A 101 18.87 -11.00 -2.49
CA PRO A 101 20.21 -10.51 -2.22
C PRO A 101 21.07 -11.57 -1.51
N LEU A 102 22.38 -11.39 -1.55
CA LEU A 102 23.32 -12.24 -0.83
C LEU A 102 23.26 -11.94 0.67
N ASP A 103 23.10 -13.00 1.48
CA ASP A 103 23.18 -12.91 2.95
C ASP A 103 24.62 -13.11 3.45
N ASP A 104 25.48 -13.71 2.62
CA ASP A 104 26.89 -13.99 2.92
C ASP A 104 27.72 -13.94 1.62
N VAL A 105 29.00 -13.58 1.74
CA VAL A 105 29.92 -13.37 0.62
C VAL A 105 31.32 -13.85 0.99
N GLU A 106 31.92 -14.69 0.15
CA GLU A 106 33.29 -15.15 0.38
C GLU A 106 34.32 -14.06 0.05
N LEU A 107 35.45 -14.04 0.80
CA LEU A 107 36.57 -13.17 0.48
C LEU A 107 37.07 -13.42 -0.95
N ASN A 108 37.21 -12.35 -1.73
CA ASN A 108 37.53 -12.36 -3.16
C ASN A 108 36.41 -12.82 -4.11
N GLN A 109 35.18 -13.01 -3.63
CA GLN A 109 34.02 -13.23 -4.48
C GLN A 109 33.68 -11.96 -5.27
N ARG A 110 33.37 -12.09 -6.55
CA ARG A 110 32.80 -10.97 -7.33
C ARG A 110 31.32 -10.80 -6.98
N VAL A 111 30.93 -9.58 -6.68
CA VAL A 111 29.56 -9.19 -6.33
C VAL A 111 29.07 -8.04 -7.18
N TYR A 112 27.75 -7.95 -7.36
CA TYR A 112 27.07 -6.90 -8.14
C TYR A 112 26.16 -6.08 -7.23
N PHE A 113 26.03 -4.78 -7.50
CA PHE A 113 25.19 -3.88 -6.71
C PHE A 113 24.72 -2.68 -7.54
N ILE A 114 23.64 -2.04 -7.08
CA ILE A 114 23.02 -0.90 -7.78
C ILE A 114 23.57 0.41 -7.22
N THR A 115 23.93 1.34 -8.10
CA THR A 115 24.34 2.71 -7.77
C THR A 115 23.50 3.74 -8.52
N ALA A 116 23.66 5.02 -8.18
CA ALA A 116 23.06 6.12 -8.95
C ALA A 116 23.51 6.15 -10.43
N LYS A 117 24.62 5.50 -10.79
CA LYS A 117 25.14 5.42 -12.17
C LYS A 117 24.73 4.12 -12.89
N GLY A 118 23.95 3.26 -12.23
CA GLY A 118 23.57 1.93 -12.72
C GLY A 118 24.27 0.81 -11.94
N ILE A 119 24.27 -0.38 -12.53
CA ILE A 119 24.82 -1.60 -11.91
C ILE A 119 26.35 -1.58 -11.97
N CYS A 120 26.98 -1.76 -10.83
CA CYS A 120 28.42 -1.92 -10.67
C CYS A 120 28.77 -3.30 -10.15
N SER A 121 30.05 -3.66 -10.23
CA SER A 121 30.59 -4.88 -9.65
C SER A 121 31.92 -4.62 -8.98
N GLN A 122 32.19 -5.34 -7.89
CA GLN A 122 33.48 -5.32 -7.23
C GLN A 122 33.89 -6.72 -6.79
N VAL A 123 35.15 -6.86 -6.38
CA VAL A 123 35.62 -8.04 -5.65
C VAL A 123 35.45 -7.73 -4.18
N TYR A 124 34.74 -8.59 -3.44
CA TYR A 124 34.53 -8.45 -2.01
C TYR A 124 35.85 -8.60 -1.27
N GLN A 125 36.18 -7.64 -0.42
CA GLN A 125 37.45 -7.57 0.33
C GLN A 125 37.22 -7.41 1.84
N GLU A 126 35.97 -7.55 2.30
CA GLU A 126 35.60 -7.41 3.73
C GLU A 126 36.03 -6.05 4.31
N THR A 127 36.00 -5.01 3.48
CA THR A 127 36.21 -3.63 3.96
C THR A 127 35.01 -3.19 4.81
N GLU A 128 35.18 -2.14 5.61
CA GLU A 128 34.06 -1.55 6.35
C GLU A 128 32.87 -1.20 5.43
N SER A 129 33.15 -0.70 4.22
CA SER A 129 32.10 -0.44 3.22
C SER A 129 31.43 -1.72 2.72
N ASP A 130 32.19 -2.81 2.56
CA ASP A 130 31.65 -4.08 2.07
C ASP A 130 30.73 -4.71 3.11
N LEU A 131 31.13 -4.66 4.39
CA LEU A 131 30.33 -5.15 5.50
C LEU A 131 29.01 -4.39 5.61
N LEU A 132 29.04 -3.05 5.53
CA LEU A 132 27.83 -2.22 5.53
C LEU A 132 26.91 -2.52 4.34
N MET A 133 27.48 -2.71 3.14
CA MET A 133 26.68 -3.03 1.96
C MET A 133 26.06 -4.43 2.01
N LEU A 134 26.75 -5.39 2.64
CA LEU A 134 26.23 -6.73 2.88
C LEU A 134 25.08 -6.71 3.90
N GLU A 135 25.26 -5.99 5.02
CA GLU A 135 24.23 -5.79 6.05
C GLU A 135 22.97 -5.12 5.48
N ASP A 136 23.15 -4.16 4.57
CA ASP A 136 22.06 -3.49 3.85
C ASP A 136 21.44 -4.33 2.71
N ALA A 137 21.83 -5.61 2.55
CA ALA A 137 21.36 -6.50 1.48
C ALA A 137 21.53 -5.93 0.06
N ARG A 138 22.66 -5.27 -0.22
CA ARG A 138 22.91 -4.59 -1.51
C ARG A 138 23.66 -5.42 -2.54
N PHE A 139 24.20 -6.58 -2.15
CA PHE A 139 24.97 -7.43 -3.03
C PHE A 139 24.13 -8.53 -3.68
N PHE A 140 24.44 -8.79 -4.96
CA PHE A 140 23.83 -9.83 -5.78
C PHE A 140 24.90 -10.72 -6.39
N ALA A 141 24.56 -12.00 -6.59
CA ALA A 141 25.45 -12.99 -7.19
C ALA A 141 25.76 -12.68 -8.67
N THR A 142 24.78 -12.14 -9.39
CA THR A 142 24.89 -11.86 -10.83
C THR A 142 24.46 -10.43 -11.17
N ARG A 143 24.82 -9.98 -12.37
CA ARG A 143 24.38 -8.68 -12.89
C ARG A 143 22.87 -8.69 -13.16
N GLU A 144 22.37 -9.82 -13.63
CA GLU A 144 20.96 -10.06 -13.97
C GLU A 144 20.09 -9.95 -12.72
N ASP A 145 20.57 -10.44 -11.58
CA ASP A 145 19.87 -10.31 -10.31
C ASP A 145 19.72 -8.84 -9.89
N ALA A 146 20.81 -8.07 -9.97
CA ALA A 146 20.78 -6.63 -9.70
C ALA A 146 19.88 -5.88 -10.71
N GLN A 147 19.81 -6.34 -11.97
CA GLN A 147 18.97 -5.73 -13.00
C GLN A 147 17.48 -5.90 -12.70
N ALA A 148 17.05 -7.05 -12.17
CA ALA A 148 15.65 -7.27 -11.80
C ALA A 148 15.14 -6.23 -10.78
N TRP A 149 15.99 -5.86 -9.82
CA TRP A 149 15.70 -4.84 -8.82
C TRP A 149 15.72 -3.42 -9.42
N GLU A 150 16.68 -3.11 -10.30
CA GLU A 150 16.73 -1.81 -10.98
C GLU A 150 15.50 -1.58 -11.89
N ASP A 151 15.10 -2.61 -12.63
CA ASP A 151 13.93 -2.57 -13.52
C ASP A 151 12.64 -2.39 -12.73
N LEU A 152 12.51 -3.06 -11.58
CA LEU A 152 11.40 -2.83 -10.67
C LEU A 152 11.37 -1.38 -10.17
N ALA A 153 12.51 -0.85 -9.72
CA ALA A 153 12.58 0.52 -9.21
C ALA A 153 12.20 1.57 -10.27
N LYS A 154 12.62 1.37 -11.53
CA LYS A 154 12.22 2.22 -12.67
C LYS A 154 10.73 2.10 -12.94
N ARG A 155 10.22 0.87 -13.03
CA ARG A 155 8.80 0.61 -13.26
C ARG A 155 7.92 1.24 -12.18
N VAL A 156 8.28 1.12 -10.89
CA VAL A 156 7.52 1.71 -9.78
C VAL A 156 7.57 3.23 -9.82
N ARG A 157 8.68 3.84 -10.26
CA ARG A 157 8.80 5.29 -10.43
C ARG A 157 7.88 5.83 -11.52
N ASP A 158 7.70 5.07 -12.59
CA ASP A 158 6.94 5.48 -13.78
C ASP A 158 5.42 5.17 -13.68
N MET A 159 4.96 4.55 -12.59
CA MET A 159 3.55 4.24 -12.27
C MET A 159 2.83 5.39 -11.55
#